data_AF-A0A7J6FQN7-F1
#
_entry.id   AF-A0A7J6FQN7-F1
#
_cell.length_a   1.000
_cell.length_b   1.000
_cell.length_c   1.000
_cell.angle_alpha   90.00
_cell.angle_beta   90.00
_cell.angle_gamma   90.00
#
_symmetry.space_group_name_H-M   'P 1'
#
loop_
_entity.id
_entity.type
_entity.pdbx_description
1 polymer ?
#
loop_
_entity_poly.entity_id
_entity_poly.type
_entity_poly.pdbx_seq_one_letter_code
_entity_poly.pdbx_strand_id
1 'polypeptide(L)'
;MPCLTDPKLIEVMTRAVTDVAQTRSVLKTIGDRPDHEAVDVAKAKLADIEANLAKQLEDLVLSPRPDEVDRLQWRSQLADKENECRKQSEKEKQLYKAIIQLDEMHEAYEKLLKDAKERLEKIYEMAEAGGSVEEAEPSEEDQVTDEVNEEVIGILQEASGTGLERVDLSGRQLKFLADISSNQFEDVD
;
A
#
# COMPACT_ATOMS: atom_id res chain seq x y z
N MET A 1 -23.68 -35.29 12.46
CA MET A 1 -23.43 -33.87 12.77
C MET A 1 -24.76 -33.23 13.22
N PRO A 2 -25.18 -33.35 14.50
CA PRO A 2 -26.49 -32.86 14.95
C PRO A 2 -26.56 -31.35 15.26
N CYS A 3 -25.43 -30.63 15.25
CA CYS A 3 -25.33 -29.26 15.78
C CYS A 3 -25.36 -28.14 14.73
N LEU A 4 -25.36 -28.47 13.43
CA LEU A 4 -25.33 -27.50 12.31
C LEU A 4 -26.67 -26.80 12.03
N THR A 5 -27.63 -26.87 12.97
CA THR A 5 -28.99 -26.34 12.78
C THR A 5 -29.19 -24.99 13.47
N ASP A 6 -28.21 -24.53 14.25
CA ASP A 6 -28.25 -23.21 14.89
C ASP A 6 -28.01 -22.10 13.84
N PRO A 7 -28.99 -21.21 13.61
CA PRO A 7 -28.83 -20.11 12.65
C PRO A 7 -27.64 -19.20 12.93
N LYS A 8 -27.30 -18.97 14.22
CA LYS A 8 -26.17 -18.12 14.61
C LYS A 8 -24.85 -18.78 14.22
N LEU A 9 -24.69 -20.07 14.51
CA LEU A 9 -23.54 -20.85 14.07
C LEU A 9 -23.38 -20.84 12.53
N ILE A 10 -24.47 -21.00 11.79
CA ILE A 10 -24.45 -20.97 10.33
C ILE A 10 -23.98 -19.59 9.83
N GLU A 11 -24.43 -18.50 10.43
CA GLU A 11 -24.01 -17.15 10.06
C GLU A 11 -22.50 -16.95 10.26
N VAL A 12 -21.97 -17.32 11.43
CA VAL A 12 -20.54 -17.19 11.74
C VAL A 12 -19.69 -18.08 10.84
N MET A 13 -20.11 -19.33 10.60
CA MET A 13 -19.44 -20.22 9.65
C MET A 13 -19.46 -19.66 8.23
N THR A 14 -20.59 -19.11 7.79
CA THR A 14 -20.74 -18.51 6.46
C THR A 14 -19.78 -17.34 6.31
N ARG A 15 -19.68 -16.48 7.33
CA ARG A 15 -18.74 -15.35 7.36
C ARG A 15 -17.28 -15.80 7.30
N ALA A 16 -16.88 -16.76 8.13
CA ALA A 16 -15.51 -17.28 8.12
C ALA A 16 -15.15 -17.93 6.77
N VAL A 17 -16.09 -18.65 6.14
CA VAL A 17 -15.91 -19.22 4.79
C VAL A 17 -15.81 -18.12 3.73
N THR A 18 -16.60 -17.04 3.82
CA THR A 18 -16.48 -15.90 2.90
C THR A 18 -15.12 -15.21 3.05
N ASP A 19 -14.59 -15.04 4.26
CA ASP A 19 -13.28 -14.42 4.49
C ASP A 19 -12.16 -15.27 3.88
N VAL A 20 -12.21 -16.59 4.05
CA VAL A 20 -11.27 -17.53 3.40
C VAL A 20 -11.39 -17.48 1.87
N ALA A 21 -12.62 -17.37 1.34
CA ALA A 21 -12.83 -17.29 -0.11
C ALA A 21 -12.31 -15.97 -0.69
N GLN A 22 -12.56 -14.84 -0.02
CA GLN A 22 -12.09 -13.51 -0.41
C GLN A 22 -10.57 -13.43 -0.40
N THR A 23 -9.91 -13.83 0.71
CA THR A 23 -8.44 -13.82 0.82
C THR A 23 -7.78 -14.69 -0.24
N ARG A 24 -8.31 -15.90 -0.51
CA ARG A 24 -7.83 -16.76 -1.61
C ARG A 24 -8.05 -16.14 -2.98
N SER A 25 -9.17 -15.47 -3.19
CA SER A 25 -9.45 -14.77 -4.44
C SER A 25 -8.42 -13.67 -4.68
N VAL A 26 -8.13 -12.87 -3.66
CA VAL A 26 -7.13 -11.78 -3.74
C VAL A 26 -5.73 -12.34 -4.03
N LEU A 27 -5.29 -13.37 -3.29
CA LEU A 27 -4.02 -14.05 -3.57
C LEU A 27 -3.93 -14.56 -5.01
N LYS A 28 -5.03 -15.10 -5.55
CA LYS A 28 -5.11 -15.55 -6.94
C LYS A 28 -5.02 -14.40 -7.95
N THR A 29 -5.54 -13.21 -7.63
CA THR A 29 -5.47 -12.04 -8.52
C THR A 29 -4.09 -11.39 -8.55
N ILE A 30 -3.38 -11.42 -7.43
CA ILE A 30 -2.05 -10.80 -7.28
C ILE A 30 -0.96 -11.65 -7.93
N GLY A 31 -1.19 -12.96 -8.07
CA GLY A 31 -0.34 -13.87 -8.84
C GLY A 31 0.51 -14.77 -7.96
N ASP A 32 1.62 -15.23 -8.52
CA ASP A 32 2.56 -16.09 -7.80
C ASP A 32 3.50 -15.25 -6.93
N ARG A 33 3.80 -15.79 -5.75
CA ARG A 33 4.73 -15.16 -4.82
C ARG A 33 6.15 -15.14 -5.40
N PRO A 34 6.87 -13.99 -5.33
CA PRO A 34 8.28 -13.94 -5.64
C PRO A 34 9.08 -14.96 -4.82
N ASP A 35 10.13 -15.54 -5.39
CA ASP A 35 11.06 -16.33 -4.60
C ASP A 35 11.91 -15.42 -3.69
N HIS A 36 12.36 -15.97 -2.56
CA HIS A 36 13.17 -15.23 -1.60
C HIS A 36 14.48 -14.68 -2.21
N GLU A 37 15.06 -15.40 -3.18
CA GLU A 37 16.26 -14.96 -3.90
C GLU A 37 15.99 -13.70 -4.74
N ALA A 38 14.85 -13.60 -5.43
CA ALA A 38 14.46 -12.43 -6.19
C ALA A 38 14.22 -11.22 -5.27
N VAL A 39 13.67 -11.45 -4.07
CA VAL A 39 13.50 -10.40 -3.05
C VAL A 39 14.87 -9.91 -2.56
N ASP A 40 15.80 -10.81 -2.28
CA ASP A 40 17.15 -10.43 -1.83
C ASP A 40 17.96 -9.74 -2.93
N VAL A 41 17.82 -10.20 -4.18
CA VAL A 41 18.39 -9.52 -5.35
C VAL A 41 17.76 -8.13 -5.52
N ALA A 42 16.44 -7.97 -5.36
CA ALA A 42 15.79 -6.67 -5.44
C ALA A 42 16.29 -5.70 -4.37
N LYS A 43 16.46 -6.18 -3.12
CA LYS A 43 17.05 -5.41 -2.02
C LYS A 43 18.49 -5.00 -2.32
N ALA A 44 19.31 -5.92 -2.81
CA ALA A 44 20.69 -5.63 -3.21
C ALA A 44 20.73 -4.59 -4.33
N LYS A 45 19.86 -4.70 -5.34
CA LYS A 45 19.76 -3.74 -6.44
C LYS A 45 19.32 -2.35 -5.98
N LEU A 46 18.40 -2.25 -5.02
CA LEU A 46 18.04 -0.96 -4.42
C LEU A 46 19.23 -0.30 -3.74
N ALA A 47 20.02 -1.07 -2.97
CA ALA A 47 21.23 -0.57 -2.33
C ALA A 47 22.29 -0.11 -3.35
N ASP A 48 22.48 -0.87 -4.44
CA ASP A 48 23.37 -0.50 -5.54
C ASP A 48 22.94 0.82 -6.20
N ILE A 49 21.64 0.98 -6.48
CA ILE A 49 21.09 2.21 -7.07
C ILE A 49 21.27 3.40 -6.14
N GLU A 50 21.09 3.21 -4.83
CA GLU A 50 21.31 4.23 -3.82
C GLU A 50 22.77 4.67 -3.73
N ALA A 51 23.69 3.71 -3.73
CA ALA A 51 25.12 3.99 -3.75
C ALA A 51 25.53 4.74 -5.03
N ASN A 52 24.98 4.33 -6.19
CA ASN A 52 25.26 5.00 -7.46
C ASN A 52 24.69 6.43 -7.50
N LEU A 53 23.46 6.63 -7.02
CA LEU A 53 22.87 7.97 -6.91
C LEU A 53 23.71 8.85 -5.99
N ALA A 54 24.12 8.35 -4.82
CA ALA A 54 24.95 9.10 -3.89
C ALA A 54 26.26 9.56 -4.55
N LYS A 55 26.93 8.66 -5.28
CA LYS A 55 28.15 8.97 -6.03
C LYS A 55 27.91 10.02 -7.12
N GLN A 56 26.84 9.88 -7.91
CA GLN A 56 26.50 10.86 -8.95
C GLN A 56 26.23 12.25 -8.37
N LEU A 57 25.55 12.32 -7.22
CA LEU A 57 25.27 13.58 -6.54
C LEU A 57 26.55 14.19 -5.96
N GLU A 58 27.45 13.38 -5.40
CA GLU A 58 28.77 13.83 -4.93
C GLU A 58 29.61 14.41 -6.08
N ASP A 59 29.70 13.70 -7.20
CA ASP A 59 30.42 14.14 -8.40
C ASP A 59 29.84 15.46 -8.95
N LEU A 60 28.52 15.63 -8.92
CA LEU A 60 27.85 16.87 -9.32
C LEU A 60 28.22 18.04 -8.39
N VAL A 61 28.23 17.82 -7.07
CA VAL A 61 28.56 18.87 -6.08
C VAL A 61 30.03 19.28 -6.19
N LEU A 62 30.94 18.35 -6.48
CA LEU A 62 32.37 18.62 -6.63
C LEU A 62 32.74 19.23 -7.98
N SER A 63 31.81 19.25 -8.96
CA SER A 63 32.10 19.75 -10.30
C SER A 63 32.40 21.27 -10.29
N PRO A 64 33.54 21.71 -10.85
CA PRO A 64 33.90 23.12 -10.87
C PRO A 64 32.98 23.88 -11.84
N ARG A 65 32.66 25.13 -11.47
CA ARG A 65 31.90 26.03 -12.35
C ARG A 65 32.74 26.40 -13.58
N PRO A 66 32.22 26.24 -14.81
CA PRO A 66 32.87 26.73 -16.02
C PRO A 66 32.98 28.26 -16.06
N ASP A 67 34.07 28.80 -16.60
CA ASP A 67 34.34 30.24 -16.63
C ASP A 67 33.34 31.03 -17.50
N GLU A 68 32.73 30.38 -18.49
CA GLU A 68 31.79 30.96 -19.45
C GLU A 68 30.36 31.10 -18.91
N VAL A 69 30.03 30.42 -17.81
CA VAL A 69 28.66 30.34 -17.29
C VAL A 69 28.50 31.21 -16.05
N ASP A 70 27.45 32.04 -16.04
CA ASP A 70 27.11 32.85 -14.88
C ASP A 70 26.83 31.96 -13.64
N ARG A 71 27.12 32.48 -12.45
CA ARG A 71 26.95 31.74 -11.19
C ARG A 71 25.51 31.32 -10.95
N LEU A 72 24.53 32.16 -11.27
CA LEU A 72 23.12 31.83 -11.03
C LEU A 72 22.66 30.74 -12.00
N GLN A 73 23.04 30.86 -13.27
CA GLN A 73 22.76 29.84 -14.29
C GLN A 73 23.41 28.50 -13.94
N TRP A 74 24.67 28.50 -13.48
CA TRP A 74 25.35 27.28 -13.05
C TRP A 74 24.63 26.57 -11.89
N ARG A 75 24.13 27.34 -10.90
CA ARG A 75 23.35 26.78 -9.79
C ARG A 75 22.03 26.17 -10.26
N SER A 76 21.34 26.82 -11.19
CA SER A 76 20.13 26.26 -11.79
C SER A 76 20.43 24.95 -12.50
N GLN A 77 21.48 24.92 -13.34
CA GLN A 77 21.87 23.71 -14.07
C GLN A 77 22.27 22.55 -13.14
N LEU A 78 22.95 22.84 -12.03
CA LEU A 78 23.26 21.83 -11.02
C LEU A 78 21.98 21.27 -10.39
N ALA A 79 21.05 22.13 -9.96
CA ALA A 79 19.78 21.71 -9.38
C ALA A 79 18.95 20.88 -10.37
N ASP A 80 18.93 21.26 -11.65
CA ASP A 80 18.24 20.52 -12.71
C ASP A 80 18.85 19.13 -12.91
N LYS A 81 20.19 19.03 -12.99
CA LYS A 81 20.90 17.74 -13.09
C LYS A 81 20.69 16.87 -11.85
N GLU A 82 20.73 17.47 -10.67
CA GLU A 82 20.51 16.79 -9.39
C GLU A 82 19.10 16.18 -9.34
N ASN A 83 18.09 16.97 -9.73
CA ASN A 83 16.70 16.55 -9.82
C ASN A 83 16.51 15.43 -10.85
N GLU A 84 17.15 15.54 -12.02
CA GLU A 84 17.08 14.49 -13.04
C GLU A 84 17.72 13.18 -12.57
N CYS A 85 18.89 13.25 -11.91
CA CYS A 85 19.53 12.06 -11.34
C CYS A 85 18.61 11.37 -10.31
N ARG A 86 17.97 12.15 -9.42
CA ARG A 86 17.00 11.60 -8.46
C ARG A 86 15.78 10.98 -9.14
N LYS A 87 15.21 11.66 -10.13
CA LYS A 87 14.05 11.15 -10.89
C LYS A 87 14.39 9.84 -11.59
N GLN A 88 15.57 9.76 -12.21
CA GLN A 88 15.98 8.56 -12.92
C GLN A 88 16.25 7.40 -11.95
N SER A 89 16.93 7.65 -10.84
CA SER A 89 17.13 6.67 -9.77
C SER A 89 15.80 6.16 -9.23
N GLU A 90 14.83 7.04 -8.97
CA GLU A 90 13.53 6.65 -8.42
C GLU A 90 12.74 5.77 -9.40
N LYS A 91 12.76 6.07 -10.70
CA LYS A 91 12.15 5.20 -11.74
C LYS A 91 12.77 3.80 -11.73
N GLU A 92 14.10 3.71 -11.57
CA GLU A 92 14.78 2.42 -11.50
C GLU A 92 14.42 1.66 -10.22
N LYS A 93 14.37 2.36 -9.08
CA LYS A 93 13.96 1.80 -7.79
C LYS A 93 12.54 1.25 -7.80
N GLN A 94 11.60 1.90 -8.52
CA GLN A 94 10.20 1.49 -8.56
C GLN A 94 10.01 0.03 -8.99
N LEU A 95 10.83 -0.46 -9.92
CA LEU A 95 10.76 -1.85 -10.38
C LEU A 95 11.08 -2.84 -9.27
N TYR A 96 12.13 -2.59 -8.49
CA TYR A 96 12.54 -3.47 -7.39
C TYR A 96 11.65 -3.30 -6.15
N LYS A 97 11.17 -2.08 -5.89
CA LYS A 97 10.16 -1.81 -4.85
C LYS A 97 8.89 -2.62 -5.10
N ALA A 98 8.45 -2.73 -6.36
CA ALA A 98 7.27 -3.53 -6.70
C ALA A 98 7.43 -5.02 -6.35
N ILE A 99 8.63 -5.60 -6.53
CA ILE A 99 8.92 -6.99 -6.16
C ILE A 99 8.81 -7.20 -4.64
N ILE A 100 9.40 -6.28 -3.87
CA ILE A 100 9.37 -6.35 -2.41
C ILE A 100 7.94 -6.17 -1.89
N GLN A 101 7.21 -5.18 -2.42
CA GLN A 101 5.80 -4.94 -2.07
C GLN A 101 4.92 -6.15 -2.39
N LEU A 102 5.18 -6.85 -3.49
CA LEU A 102 4.45 -8.05 -3.85
C LEU A 102 4.66 -9.17 -2.80
N ASP A 103 5.90 -9.41 -2.37
CA ASP A 103 6.20 -10.38 -1.30
C ASP A 103 5.55 -9.99 0.04
N GLU A 104 5.62 -8.72 0.43
CA GLU A 104 4.97 -8.20 1.64
C GLU A 104 3.44 -8.38 1.60
N MET A 105 2.81 -8.14 0.44
CA MET A 105 1.37 -8.40 0.25
C MET A 105 1.05 -9.90 0.39
N HIS A 106 1.89 -10.78 -0.17
CA HIS A 106 1.73 -12.21 0.00
C HIS A 106 1.82 -12.62 1.48
N GLU A 107 2.81 -12.12 2.21
CA GLU A 107 2.95 -12.39 3.64
C GLU A 107 1.71 -11.92 4.44
N ALA A 108 1.21 -10.72 4.16
CA ALA A 108 0.02 -10.18 4.82
C ALA A 108 -1.25 -11.01 4.54
N TYR A 109 -1.51 -11.36 3.28
CA TYR A 109 -2.69 -12.16 2.92
C TYR A 109 -2.56 -13.63 3.34
N GLU A 110 -1.37 -14.21 3.34
CA GLU A 110 -1.13 -15.54 3.90
C GLU A 110 -1.44 -15.57 5.40
N LYS A 111 -1.06 -14.52 6.13
CA LYS A 111 -1.42 -14.37 7.55
C LYS A 111 -2.93 -14.27 7.74
N LEU A 112 -3.60 -13.38 7.00
CA LEU A 112 -5.07 -13.26 7.04
C LEU A 112 -5.78 -14.58 6.71
N LEU A 113 -5.26 -15.32 5.72
CA LEU A 113 -5.78 -16.63 5.34
C LEU A 113 -5.57 -17.67 6.44
N LYS A 114 -4.44 -17.64 7.14
CA LYS A 114 -4.16 -18.51 8.30
C LYS A 114 -5.12 -18.19 9.44
N ASP A 115 -5.26 -16.92 9.80
CA ASP A 115 -6.13 -16.47 10.90
C ASP A 115 -7.61 -16.79 10.61
N ALA A 116 -8.07 -16.60 9.36
CA ALA A 116 -9.43 -16.99 8.95
C ALA A 116 -9.66 -18.51 9.01
N LYS A 117 -8.66 -19.32 8.65
CA LYS A 117 -8.74 -20.79 8.76
C LYS A 117 -8.77 -21.24 10.22
N GLU A 118 -7.93 -20.66 11.08
CA GLU A 118 -7.91 -20.96 12.51
C GLU A 118 -9.24 -20.57 13.18
N ARG A 119 -9.84 -19.44 12.80
CA ARG A 119 -11.19 -19.06 13.24
C ARG A 119 -12.22 -20.09 12.81
N LEU A 120 -12.19 -20.53 11.56
CA LEU A 120 -13.11 -21.55 11.05
C LEU A 120 -12.95 -22.88 11.80
N GLU A 121 -11.71 -23.32 12.04
CA GLU A 121 -11.40 -24.54 12.79
C GLU A 121 -11.94 -24.48 14.23
N LYS A 122 -11.73 -23.37 14.93
CA LYS A 122 -12.29 -23.13 16.27
C LYS A 122 -13.83 -23.21 16.28
N ILE A 123 -14.49 -22.62 15.29
CA ILE A 123 -15.95 -22.69 15.16
C ILE A 123 -16.42 -24.15 14.98
N TYR A 124 -15.70 -24.94 14.19
CA TYR A 124 -15.99 -26.37 14.04
C TYR A 124 -15.78 -27.14 15.35
N GLU A 125 -14.66 -26.93 16.05
CA GLU A 125 -14.37 -27.58 17.34
C GLU A 125 -15.44 -27.24 18.40
N MET A 126 -15.86 -25.97 18.48
CA MET A 126 -16.92 -25.54 19.39
C MET A 126 -18.28 -26.15 19.04
N ALA A 127 -18.59 -26.25 17.75
CA ALA A 127 -19.82 -26.90 17.28
C ALA A 127 -19.84 -28.40 17.58
N GLU A 128 -18.69 -29.08 17.52
CA GLU A 128 -18.55 -30.49 17.90
C GLU A 128 -18.64 -30.70 19.42
N ALA A 129 -18.08 -29.79 20.21
CA ALA A 129 -18.13 -29.83 21.68
C ALA A 129 -19.49 -29.43 22.28
N GLY A 130 -20.44 -28.95 21.46
CA GLY A 130 -21.75 -28.47 21.92
C GLY A 130 -21.70 -27.11 22.64
N GLY A 131 -20.66 -26.30 22.39
CA GLY A 131 -20.47 -24.96 22.95
C GLY A 131 -21.28 -23.90 22.20
N SER A 132 -21.62 -22.81 22.90
CA SER A 132 -22.27 -21.62 22.31
C SER A 132 -21.25 -20.76 21.55
N VAL A 133 -21.65 -20.21 20.41
CA VAL A 133 -20.81 -19.45 19.46
C VAL A 133 -20.36 -18.08 20.00
N GLU A 134 -20.87 -17.67 21.17
CA GLU A 134 -20.56 -16.36 21.78
C GLU A 134 -19.10 -16.20 22.22
N GLU A 135 -18.32 -17.27 22.33
CA GLU A 135 -16.88 -17.21 22.59
C GLU A 135 -16.00 -17.28 21.31
N ALA A 136 -16.61 -17.45 20.13
CA ALA A 136 -15.92 -17.58 18.84
C ALA A 136 -15.84 -16.27 18.04
N GLU A 137 -16.66 -15.28 18.40
CA GLU A 137 -16.60 -13.95 17.81
C GLU A 137 -15.30 -13.27 18.25
N PRO A 138 -14.49 -12.73 17.33
CA PRO A 138 -13.38 -11.87 17.73
C PRO A 138 -13.95 -10.68 18.51
N SER A 139 -13.33 -10.35 19.65
CA SER A 139 -13.51 -9.04 20.29
C SER A 139 -13.47 -7.96 19.22
N GLU A 140 -14.32 -6.94 19.32
CA GLU A 140 -14.43 -5.83 18.34
C GLU A 140 -13.12 -5.04 18.10
N GLU A 141 -12.04 -5.44 18.75
CA GLU A 141 -10.67 -4.94 18.60
C GLU A 141 -9.90 -5.59 17.42
N ASP A 142 -10.35 -6.74 16.89
CA ASP A 142 -9.69 -7.45 15.78
C ASP A 142 -10.42 -7.27 14.44
N GLN A 143 -11.57 -6.59 14.46
CA GLN A 143 -12.05 -5.90 13.28
C GLN A 143 -11.12 -4.70 13.12
N VAL A 144 -10.25 -4.72 12.10
CA VAL A 144 -9.82 -3.47 11.50
C VAL A 144 -11.10 -2.69 11.24
N THR A 145 -11.37 -1.70 12.07
CA THR A 145 -12.26 -0.62 11.72
C THR A 145 -11.54 0.04 10.55
N ASP A 146 -11.75 -0.52 9.36
CA ASP A 146 -11.71 0.26 8.15
C ASP A 146 -12.69 1.38 8.46
N GLU A 147 -12.16 2.50 8.95
CA GLU A 147 -12.85 3.76 9.09
C GLU A 147 -13.08 4.20 7.64
N VAL A 148 -14.00 3.49 6.97
CA VAL A 148 -14.33 3.72 5.58
C VAL A 148 -15.02 5.07 5.60
N ASN A 149 -14.31 6.10 5.16
CA ASN A 149 -14.90 7.42 5.00
C ASN A 149 -16.13 7.25 4.10
N GLU A 150 -17.32 7.41 4.67
CA GLU A 150 -18.60 7.28 3.96
C GLU A 150 -18.65 8.17 2.71
N GLU A 151 -17.89 9.26 2.72
CA GLU A 151 -17.68 10.16 1.59
C GLU A 151 -16.99 9.49 0.39
N VAL A 152 -16.02 8.60 0.64
CA VAL A 152 -15.29 7.85 -0.41
C VAL A 152 -16.20 6.79 -1.04
N ILE A 153 -17.05 6.13 -0.23
CA ILE A 153 -18.08 5.22 -0.75
C ILE A 153 -19.06 6.01 -1.63
N GLY A 154 -19.49 7.20 -1.19
CA GLY A 154 -20.37 8.07 -1.96
C GLY A 154 -19.78 8.44 -3.32
N ILE A 155 -18.50 8.82 -3.36
CA ILE A 155 -17.80 9.18 -4.62
C ILE A 155 -17.65 7.95 -5.54
N LEU A 156 -17.25 6.79 -5.00
CA LEU A 156 -17.11 5.55 -5.78
C LEU A 156 -18.45 5.07 -6.36
N GLN A 157 -19.54 5.18 -5.58
CA GLN A 157 -20.86 4.77 -6.01
C GLN A 157 -21.45 5.72 -7.06
N GLU A 158 -21.24 7.04 -6.90
CA GLU A 158 -21.62 8.06 -7.88
C GLU A 158 -20.85 7.92 -9.21
N ALA A 159 -19.56 7.60 -9.14
CA ALA A 159 -18.72 7.32 -10.31
C ALA A 159 -19.06 5.98 -10.99
N SER A 160 -19.55 4.98 -10.26
CA SER A 160 -19.96 3.69 -10.84
C SER A 160 -21.26 3.76 -11.65
N GLY A 161 -22.14 4.71 -11.32
CA GLY A 161 -23.42 4.91 -12.02
C GLY A 161 -23.34 5.86 -13.21
N THR A 162 -22.32 6.72 -13.26
CA THR A 162 -22.21 7.80 -14.24
C THR A 162 -20.77 7.85 -14.73
N GLY A 163 -20.53 7.56 -16.00
CA GLY A 163 -19.19 7.62 -16.59
C GLY A 163 -18.61 9.04 -16.52
N LEU A 164 -17.95 9.35 -15.40
CA LEU A 164 -17.37 10.66 -15.10
C LEU A 164 -15.88 10.63 -15.42
N GLU A 165 -15.48 11.43 -16.40
CA GLU A 165 -14.10 11.53 -16.87
C GLU A 165 -13.21 12.38 -15.95
N ARG A 166 -13.81 13.26 -15.13
CA ARG A 166 -13.12 14.07 -14.11
C ARG A 166 -14.04 14.31 -12.89
N VAL A 167 -13.49 14.14 -11.69
CA VAL A 167 -14.19 14.43 -10.42
C VAL A 167 -13.70 15.77 -9.89
N ASP A 168 -14.62 16.71 -9.68
CA ASP A 168 -14.32 18.01 -9.09
C ASP A 168 -14.48 17.95 -7.56
N LEU A 169 -13.40 18.23 -6.84
CA LEU A 169 -13.31 18.13 -5.38
C LEU A 169 -13.24 19.51 -4.71
N SER A 170 -13.36 20.62 -5.47
CA SER A 170 -13.02 21.98 -5.05
C SER A 170 -13.94 22.63 -4.00
N GLY A 171 -14.75 21.87 -3.28
CA GLY A 171 -15.65 22.37 -2.23
C GLY A 171 -15.86 21.41 -1.07
N ARG A 172 -15.20 20.25 -1.07
CA ARG A 172 -15.28 19.28 0.03
C ARG A 172 -14.08 19.49 0.95
N GLN A 173 -14.34 19.69 2.24
CA GLN A 173 -13.29 19.80 3.28
C GLN A 173 -12.67 18.42 3.51
N LEU A 174 -11.95 17.90 2.52
CA LEU A 174 -11.08 16.77 2.71
C LEU A 174 -10.03 17.19 3.74
N LYS A 175 -9.89 16.41 4.82
CA LYS A 175 -8.83 16.60 5.80
C LYS A 175 -7.50 16.41 5.08
N PHE A 176 -6.88 17.51 4.66
CA PHE A 176 -5.55 17.48 4.07
C PHE A 176 -4.56 16.91 5.10
N LEU A 177 -3.95 15.77 4.78
CA LEU A 177 -2.75 15.32 5.48
C LEU A 177 -1.57 16.11 4.92
N ALA A 178 -0.97 16.91 5.81
CA ALA A 178 0.28 17.68 5.71
C ALA A 178 0.51 18.49 4.42
N ASP A 179 0.18 19.78 4.54
CA ASP A 179 0.64 20.86 3.68
C ASP A 179 2.16 21.04 3.82
N ILE A 180 2.92 20.61 2.81
CA ILE A 180 4.33 20.98 2.65
C ILE A 180 4.57 21.36 1.19
N SER A 181 3.86 22.38 0.71
CA SER A 181 4.31 23.15 -0.45
C SER A 181 3.58 24.49 -0.52
N SER A 182 4.19 25.51 0.08
CA SER A 182 4.19 26.84 -0.54
C SER A 182 5.62 27.36 -0.55
N ASN A 183 6.25 27.09 -1.68
CA ASN A 183 7.44 27.77 -2.15
C ASN A 183 7.02 29.12 -2.76
N GLN A 184 7.88 30.14 -2.62
CA GLN A 184 8.02 31.37 -3.45
C GLN A 184 7.29 32.66 -3.00
N PHE A 185 8.05 33.74 -2.65
CA PHE A 185 8.57 34.81 -3.54
C PHE A 185 7.40 35.68 -4.05
N GLU A 186 7.26 36.99 -3.82
CA GLU A 186 8.14 38.14 -4.09
C GLU A 186 7.64 39.44 -3.40
N ASP A 187 8.52 40.44 -3.47
CA ASP A 187 8.50 41.84 -3.01
C ASP A 187 7.30 42.75 -3.39
N VAL A 188 7.43 44.02 -2.96
CA VAL A 188 6.76 45.30 -3.32
C VAL A 188 5.76 45.76 -2.25
N ASP A 189 5.90 46.90 -1.54
CA ASP A 189 6.65 48.16 -1.70
C ASP A 189 7.04 48.71 -0.31
#